data_AF-A0A382HFZ1-F1
#
_entry.id   AF-A0A382HFZ1-F1
#
_cell.length_a   1.000
_cell.length_b   1.000
_cell.length_c   1.000
_cell.angle_alpha   90.00
_cell.angle_beta   90.00
_cell.angle_gamma   90.00
#
_symmetry.space_group_name_H-M   'P 1'
#
loop_
_entity.id
_entity.type
_entity.pdbx_description
1 polymer ?
#
loop_
_entity_poly.entity_id
_entity_poly.type
_entity_poly.pdbx_seq_one_letter_code
_entity_poly.pdbx_strand_id
1 'polypeptide(L)'
;MSSWTKTDSAAGAPLWAATMLNVAPSSANRTSLYENASADTFISGATHGLFNYDATETQSGKVAHSGWVLKTTGSGGRANRVSYTTLVCQTSN
;
A
#
# COMPACT_ATOMS: atom_id res chain seq x y z
N MET A 1 -11.16 -2.27 18.77
CA MET A 1 -9.82 -2.12 18.17
C MET A 1 -9.99 -1.43 16.84
N SER A 2 -9.18 -0.40 16.56
CA SER A 2 -9.12 0.21 15.23
C SER A 2 -8.61 -0.83 14.22
N SER A 3 -9.14 -0.82 13.00
CA SER A 3 -8.72 -1.74 11.93
C SER A 3 -7.36 -1.38 11.32
N TRP A 4 -6.74 -0.28 11.76
CA TRP A 4 -5.39 0.19 11.44
C TRP A 4 -4.85 1.11 12.57
N THR A 5 -3.56 1.43 12.57
CA THR A 5 -2.98 2.47 13.43
C THR A 5 -2.30 3.56 12.59
N LYS A 6 -1.78 4.60 13.24
CA LYS A 6 -0.90 5.59 12.60
C LYS A 6 0.53 5.08 12.49
N THR A 7 0.96 4.20 13.39
CA THR A 7 2.31 3.64 13.38
C THR A 7 2.61 2.95 12.06
N ASP A 8 3.63 3.44 11.36
CA ASP A 8 4.16 2.81 10.17
C ASP A 8 4.83 1.47 10.52
N SER A 9 4.05 0.40 10.37
CA SER A 9 4.46 -0.97 10.65
C SER A 9 3.49 -1.93 9.99
N ALA A 10 3.95 -3.14 9.66
CA ALA A 10 3.09 -4.21 9.18
C ALA A 10 1.90 -4.47 10.13
N ALA A 11 2.13 -4.36 11.44
CA ALA A 11 1.09 -4.54 12.46
C ALA A 11 0.08 -3.38 12.55
N GLY A 12 0.47 -2.19 12.10
CA GLY A 12 -0.40 -1.00 12.01
C GLY A 12 -1.21 -0.91 10.72
N ALA A 13 -0.79 -1.61 9.66
CA ALA A 13 -1.46 -1.56 8.36
C ALA A 13 -2.91 -2.11 8.40
N PRO A 14 -3.84 -1.55 7.61
CA PRO A 14 -5.19 -2.06 7.46
C PRO A 14 -5.21 -3.51 6.98
N LEU A 15 -5.73 -4.43 7.81
CA LEU A 15 -5.81 -5.85 7.45
C LEU A 15 -6.64 -6.10 6.19
N TRP A 16 -7.67 -5.30 5.98
CA TRP A 16 -8.56 -5.38 4.82
C TRP A 16 -7.89 -4.90 3.52
N ALA A 17 -6.74 -4.24 3.55
CA ALA A 17 -6.09 -3.76 2.32
C ALA A 17 -5.78 -4.89 1.32
N ALA A 18 -5.56 -6.12 1.79
CA ALA A 18 -5.38 -7.29 0.93
C ALA A 18 -6.62 -7.60 0.06
N THR A 19 -7.83 -7.22 0.47
CA THR A 19 -9.04 -7.46 -0.32
C THR A 19 -9.09 -6.59 -1.57
N MET A 20 -8.35 -5.46 -1.60
CA MET A 20 -8.17 -4.64 -2.81
C MET A 20 -7.45 -5.39 -3.92
N LEU A 21 -6.72 -6.45 -3.58
CA LEU A 21 -6.03 -7.34 -4.51
C LEU A 21 -6.76 -8.68 -4.72
N ASN A 22 -8.00 -8.79 -4.24
CA ASN A 22 -8.78 -10.04 -4.23
C ASN A 22 -8.09 -11.18 -3.46
N VAL A 23 -7.36 -10.83 -2.39
CA VAL A 23 -6.66 -11.79 -1.53
C VAL A 23 -7.25 -11.74 -0.12
N ALA A 24 -7.28 -12.88 0.56
CA ALA A 24 -7.83 -12.99 1.91
C ALA A 24 -7.13 -12.03 2.89
N PRO A 25 -7.89 -11.31 3.75
CA PRO A 25 -7.32 -10.40 4.75
C PRO A 25 -6.74 -11.21 5.92
N SER A 26 -5.47 -11.60 5.80
CA SER A 26 -4.73 -12.35 6.81
C SER A 26 -3.50 -11.57 7.28
N SER A 27 -3.02 -11.85 8.49
CA SER A 27 -1.80 -11.22 9.01
C SER A 27 -0.60 -11.46 8.09
N ALA A 28 -0.49 -12.65 7.50
CA ALA A 28 0.57 -13.00 6.56
C ALA A 28 0.49 -12.17 5.27
N ASN A 29 -0.71 -12.03 4.69
CA ASN A 29 -0.92 -11.24 3.47
C ASN A 29 -0.70 -9.75 3.73
N ARG A 30 -1.15 -9.23 4.87
CA ARG A 30 -0.86 -7.85 5.27
C ARG A 30 0.64 -7.61 5.44
N THR A 31 1.36 -8.49 6.14
CA THR A 31 2.82 -8.39 6.29
C THR A 31 3.52 -8.47 4.94
N SER A 32 3.05 -9.32 4.03
CA SER A 32 3.60 -9.45 2.67
C SER A 32 3.25 -8.27 1.77
N LEU A 33 2.22 -7.49 2.10
CA LEU A 33 1.79 -6.31 1.35
C LEU A 33 2.46 -5.03 1.87
N TYR A 34 2.72 -4.95 3.18
CA TYR A 34 3.40 -3.84 3.81
C TYR A 34 4.79 -3.60 3.18
N GLU A 35 5.02 -2.38 2.70
CA GLU A 35 6.26 -1.94 2.04
C GLU A 35 6.76 -2.83 0.88
N ASN A 36 5.90 -3.68 0.34
CA ASN A 36 6.34 -4.64 -0.66
C ASN A 36 6.78 -3.96 -1.97
N ALA A 37 8.00 -4.26 -2.37
CA ALA A 37 8.60 -3.82 -3.63
C ALA A 37 8.81 -4.97 -4.63
N SER A 38 8.42 -6.20 -4.28
CA SER A 38 8.58 -7.37 -5.14
C SER A 38 7.43 -7.48 -6.14
N ALA A 39 7.78 -7.75 -7.40
CA ALA A 39 6.78 -8.09 -8.42
C ALA A 39 6.16 -9.46 -8.14
N ASP A 40 4.96 -9.69 -8.66
CA ASP A 40 4.30 -10.99 -8.70
C ASP A 40 3.92 -11.59 -7.33
N THR A 41 4.07 -10.84 -6.22
CA THR A 41 3.72 -11.31 -4.87
C THR A 41 2.25 -11.68 -4.72
N PHE A 42 1.34 -10.91 -5.34
CA PHE A 42 -0.12 -11.10 -5.23
C PHE A 42 -0.79 -11.30 -6.58
N ILE A 43 -0.44 -10.47 -7.56
CA ILE A 43 -0.98 -10.53 -8.93
C ILE A 43 0.21 -10.49 -9.87
N SER A 44 0.25 -11.42 -10.82
CA SER A 44 1.36 -11.48 -11.77
C SER A 44 1.37 -10.27 -12.71
N GLY A 45 2.57 -9.79 -13.04
CA GLY A 45 2.77 -8.64 -13.91
C GLY A 45 2.64 -7.28 -13.22
N ALA A 46 2.62 -7.26 -11.88
CA ALA A 46 2.63 -6.03 -11.10
C ALA A 46 3.26 -6.19 -9.70
N THR A 47 3.78 -5.09 -9.19
CA THR A 47 4.25 -4.91 -7.82
C THR A 47 3.18 -4.14 -7.05
N HIS A 48 2.77 -4.69 -5.91
CA HIS A 48 1.79 -4.07 -5.01
C HIS A 48 2.42 -3.91 -3.65
N GLY A 49 2.44 -2.67 -3.14
CA GLY A 49 2.94 -2.35 -1.82
C GLY A 49 2.00 -1.39 -1.11
N LEU A 50 1.81 -1.59 0.19
CA LEU A 50 1.05 -0.71 1.05
C LEU A 50 2.00 0.07 1.94
N PHE A 51 1.94 1.38 1.83
CA PHE A 51 2.84 2.32 2.51
C PHE A 51 2.02 3.28 3.37
N ASN A 52 2.58 3.71 4.50
CA ASN A 52 1.98 4.76 5.31
C ASN A 52 2.72 6.08 5.10
N TYR A 53 2.31 6.86 4.10
CA TYR A 53 3.02 8.08 3.74
C TYR A 53 2.75 9.22 4.71
N ASP A 54 3.79 9.98 5.05
CA ASP A 54 3.69 11.23 5.78
C ASP A 54 3.42 12.43 4.83
N ALA A 55 3.22 13.62 5.42
CA ALA A 55 2.96 14.84 4.65
C ALA A 55 4.16 15.32 3.82
N THR A 56 5.39 14.90 4.16
CA THR A 56 6.62 15.23 3.44
C THR A 56 6.78 14.36 2.19
N GLU A 57 6.40 13.09 2.28
CA GLU A 57 6.48 12.12 1.18
C GLU A 57 5.44 12.38 0.08
N THR A 58 4.34 13.06 0.40
CA THR A 58 3.31 13.45 -0.59
C THR A 58 3.69 14.63 -1.47
N GLN A 59 4.75 15.39 -1.12
CA GLN A 59 5.15 16.61 -1.83
C GLN A 59 5.62 16.37 -3.27
N SER A 60 5.90 15.11 -3.66
CA SER A 60 6.23 14.74 -5.04
C SER A 60 5.05 14.88 -6.02
N GLY A 61 3.84 15.18 -5.54
CA GLY A 61 2.63 15.36 -6.36
C GLY A 61 2.06 14.07 -6.95
N LYS A 62 2.69 12.92 -6.66
CA LYS A 62 2.24 11.58 -7.09
C LYS A 62 1.27 10.95 -6.09
N VAL A 63 1.39 11.28 -4.82
CA VAL A 63 0.54 10.79 -3.72
C VAL A 63 -0.35 11.93 -3.26
N ALA A 64 -1.66 11.74 -3.31
CA ALA A 64 -2.62 12.81 -3.02
C ALA A 64 -2.77 13.12 -1.52
N HIS A 65 -2.64 12.12 -0.65
CA HIS A 65 -2.89 12.24 0.79
C HIS A 65 -1.93 11.38 1.61
N SER A 66 -1.55 11.87 2.78
CA SER A 66 -0.86 11.11 3.82
C SER A 66 -1.77 10.05 4.44
N GLY A 67 -1.16 8.96 4.90
CA GLY A 67 -1.82 7.78 5.45
C GLY A 67 -1.53 6.52 4.65
N TRP A 68 -2.40 5.51 4.78
CA TRP A 68 -2.24 4.22 4.13
C TRP A 68 -2.61 4.28 2.65
N VAL A 69 -1.62 4.07 1.78
CA VAL A 69 -1.74 4.15 0.33
C VAL A 69 -1.26 2.85 -0.32
N LEU A 70 -2.12 2.28 -1.16
CA LEU A 70 -1.77 1.16 -2.02
C LEU A 70 -1.08 1.70 -3.28
N LYS A 71 0.19 1.35 -3.45
CA LYS A 71 0.96 1.62 -4.66
C LYS A 71 0.95 0.39 -5.55
N THR A 72 0.51 0.57 -6.79
CA THR A 72 0.59 -0.46 -7.83
C THR A 72 1.52 0.01 -8.93
N THR A 73 2.52 -0.81 -9.25
CA THR A 73 3.46 -0.58 -10.36
C THR A 73 3.31 -1.74 -11.34
N GLY A 74 3.03 -1.46 -12.61
CA GLY A 74 2.98 -2.50 -13.64
C GLY A 74 4.37 -3.07 -13.94
N SER A 75 4.43 -4.20 -14.64
CA SER A 75 5.67 -4.80 -15.14
C SER A 75 5.74 -4.80 -16.68
N GLY A 76 6.92 -5.10 -17.24
CA GLY A 76 7.13 -5.18 -18.69
C GLY A 76 6.81 -3.86 -19.41
N GLY A 77 6.01 -3.91 -20.48
CA GLY A 77 5.56 -2.71 -21.20
C GLY A 77 4.72 -1.73 -20.38
N ARG A 78 4.37 -2.07 -19.13
CA ARG A 78 3.66 -1.22 -18.17
C ARG A 78 4.54 -0.79 -16.99
N ALA A 79 5.86 -1.02 -17.02
CA ALA A 79 6.79 -0.69 -15.93
C ALA A 79 6.66 0.75 -15.41
N ASN A 80 6.37 1.71 -16.30
CA ASN A 80 6.24 3.11 -15.95
C ASN A 80 4.81 3.52 -15.53
N ARG A 81 3.86 2.58 -15.49
CA ARG A 81 2.50 2.83 -15.02
C ARG A 81 2.45 2.62 -13.51
N VAL A 82 2.50 3.72 -12.77
CA VAL A 82 2.40 3.73 -11.32
C VAL A 82 1.10 4.42 -10.93
N SER A 83 0.29 3.75 -10.10
CA SER A 83 -0.92 4.31 -9.51
C SER A 83 -0.83 4.28 -8.00
N TYR A 84 -1.34 5.33 -7.36
CA TYR A 84 -1.43 5.45 -5.91
C TYR A 84 -2.90 5.56 -5.52
N THR A 85 -3.37 4.66 -4.67
CA THR A 85 -4.74 4.65 -4.17
C THR A 85 -4.72 4.84 -2.66
N THR A 86 -5.19 6.01 -2.20
CA THR A 86 -5.34 6.27 -0.77
C THR A 86 -6.47 5.44 -0.20
N LEU A 87 -6.15 4.56 0.75
CA LEU A 87 -7.09 3.70 1.45
C LEU A 87 -7.57 4.32 2.76
N VAL A 88 -6.66 5.00 3.47
CA VAL A 88 -6.95 5.71 4.72
C VAL A 88 -6.19 7.02 4.72
N CYS A 89 -6.89 8.15 4.86
CA CYS A 89 -6.26 9.44 5.07
C CYS A 89 -5.89 9.62 6.56
N GLN A 90 -4.71 10.17 6.82
CA GLN A 90 -4.22 10.43 8.16
C GLN A 90 -3.49 11.77 8.20
N THR A 91 -3.55 12.47 9.33
CA THR A 91 -2.84 13.74 9.54
C THR A 91 -1.34 13.55 9.79
N SER A 92 -0.95 12.37 10.29
CA SER A 92 0.44 11.96 10.56
C SER A 92 0.51 10.45 10.71
N ASN A 93 1.65 9.85 10.36
CA ASN A 93 2.04 8.48 10.72
C ASN A 93 2.86 8.47 12.03
#